data_AF-A0A943G5V4-F1
#
_entry.id   AF-A0A943G5V4-F1
#
_cell.length_a   1.000
_cell.length_b   1.000
_cell.length_c   1.000
_cell.angle_alpha   90.00
_cell.angle_beta   90.00
_cell.angle_gamma   90.00
#
_symmetry.space_group_name_H-M   'P 1'
#
loop_
_entity.id
_entity.type
_entity.pdbx_description
1 polymer ?
#
loop_
_entity_poly.entity_id
_entity_poly.type
_entity_poly.pdbx_seq_one_letter_code
_entity_poly.pdbx_strand_id
1 'polypeptide(L)'
;MLIQICVGSSCHLKGSQQIVEMLQKAVEEYHLQDEVTLAGSFCTGKCNREGVTVIIDDVIHTGLTPQHFADFFQKEVYDVLCPGNNGNGTHGERK
;
A
#
# COMPACT_ATOMS: atom_id res chain seq x y z
N MET A 1 12.04 3.83 -3.47
CA MET A 1 11.00 2.79 -3.57
C MET A 1 9.85 3.32 -4.42
N LEU A 2 9.40 2.58 -5.44
CA LEU A 2 8.33 3.01 -6.34
C LEU A 2 7.06 2.20 -6.10
N ILE A 3 5.99 2.87 -5.64
CA ILE A 3 4.68 2.24 -5.42
C ILE A 3 3.71 2.72 -6.49
N GLN A 4 3.29 1.81 -7.36
CA GLN A 4 2.33 2.09 -8.41
C GLN A 4 0.96 1.50 -8.07
N ILE A 5 -0.05 2.33 -7.90
CA ILE A 5 -1.41 1.90 -7.58
C ILE A 5 -2.21 1.76 -8.86
N CYS A 6 -2.87 0.61 -9.06
CA CYS A 6 -3.79 0.44 -10.17
C CYS A 6 -5.02 1.33 -9.97
N VAL A 7 -5.17 2.33 -10.83
CA VAL A 7 -6.32 3.24 -10.86
C VAL A 7 -7.28 2.92 -12.01
N GLY A 8 -7.20 1.71 -12.56
CA GLY A 8 -8.14 1.22 -13.57
C GLY A 8 -9.57 1.13 -13.03
N SER A 9 -10.55 1.10 -13.93
CA SER A 9 -11.98 1.09 -13.59
C SER A 9 -12.39 0.01 -12.58
N SER A 10 -11.84 -1.20 -12.68
CA SER A 10 -12.09 -2.27 -11.70
C SER A 10 -11.51 -1.99 -10.32
N CYS A 11 -10.32 -1.37 -10.23
CA CYS A 11 -9.69 -1.03 -8.95
C CYS A 11 -10.31 0.21 -8.33
N HIS A 12 -10.76 1.16 -9.14
CA HIS A 12 -11.49 2.34 -8.70
C HIS A 12 -12.77 1.95 -7.94
N LEU A 13 -13.58 1.04 -8.49
CA LEU A 13 -14.78 0.50 -7.83
C LEU A 13 -14.47 -0.26 -6.52
N LYS A 14 -13.25 -0.74 -6.35
CA LYS A 14 -12.79 -1.49 -5.16
C LYS A 14 -12.16 -0.60 -4.09
N GLY A 15 -12.14 0.72 -4.31
CA GLY A 15 -11.61 1.68 -3.34
C GLY A 15 -10.13 2.04 -3.55
N SER A 16 -9.62 2.02 -4.78
CA SER A 16 -8.24 2.45 -5.05
C SER A 16 -7.94 3.88 -4.59
N GLN A 17 -8.92 4.78 -4.64
CA GLN A 17 -8.78 6.15 -4.09
C GLN A 17 -8.48 6.12 -2.60
N GLN A 18 -9.22 5.31 -1.83
CA GLN A 18 -9.02 5.20 -0.39
C GLN A 18 -7.61 4.68 -0.07
N ILE A 19 -7.13 3.67 -0.80
CA ILE A 19 -5.75 3.17 -0.69
C ILE A 19 -4.72 4.27 -0.95
N VAL A 20 -4.90 5.07 -2.00
CA VAL A 20 -4.00 6.17 -2.37
C VAL A 20 -3.97 7.26 -1.29
N GLU A 21 -5.11 7.59 -0.69
CA GLU A 21 -5.17 8.54 0.42
C GLU A 21 -4.47 8.01 1.67
N MET A 22 -4.66 6.73 2.01
CA MET A 22 -3.98 6.12 3.15
C MET A 22 -2.47 6.00 2.91
N LEU A 23 -2.03 5.70 1.69
CA LEU A 23 -0.62 5.73 1.31
C LEU A 23 -0.01 7.10 1.51
N GLN A 24 -0.63 8.15 0.97
CA GLN A 24 -0.13 9.51 1.12
C GLN A 24 -0.01 9.92 2.59
N LYS A 25 -1.04 9.61 3.41
CA LYS A 25 -1.01 9.89 4.86
C LYS A 25 0.09 9.12 5.58
N ALA A 26 0.23 7.82 5.30
CA ALA A 26 1.27 7.01 5.94
C ALA A 26 2.67 7.50 5.54
N VAL A 27 2.90 7.76 4.26
CA VAL A 27 4.18 8.29 3.76
C VAL A 27 4.51 9.65 4.40
N GLU A 28 3.51 10.52 4.60
CA GLU A 28 3.69 11.78 5.32
C GLU A 28 3.96 11.58 6.83
N GLU A 29 3.20 10.72 7.50
CA GLU A 29 3.33 10.41 8.93
C GLU A 29 4.70 9.82 9.29
N TYR A 30 5.24 8.96 8.42
CA TYR A 30 6.57 8.38 8.57
C TYR A 30 7.68 9.22 7.90
N HIS A 31 7.35 10.38 7.33
CA HIS A 31 8.30 11.26 6.60
C HIS A 31 9.08 10.55 5.48
N LEU A 32 8.44 9.58 4.82
CA LEU A 32 9.03 8.75 3.76
C LEU A 32 8.86 9.36 2.36
N GLN A 33 8.49 10.63 2.25
CA GLN A 33 8.20 11.30 0.97
C GLN A 33 9.41 11.36 0.03
N ASP A 34 10.62 11.38 0.58
CA ASP A 34 11.87 11.35 -0.19
C ASP A 34 12.24 9.93 -0.65
N GLU A 35 11.85 8.92 0.12
CA GLU A 35 12.19 7.52 -0.10
C GLU A 35 11.14 6.79 -0.96
N VAL A 36 9.88 7.19 -0.87
CA VAL A 36 8.71 6.55 -1.49
C VAL A 36 8.10 7.45 -2.56
N THR A 37 8.13 6.98 -3.80
CA THR A 37 7.42 7.61 -4.91
C THR A 37 6.08 6.91 -5.14
N LEU A 38 4.98 7.63 -4.94
CA LEU A 38 3.64 7.15 -5.27
C LEU A 38 3.28 7.52 -6.72
N ALA A 39 2.93 6.52 -7.52
CA ALA A 39 2.50 6.70 -8.90
C ALA A 39 1.17 5.97 -9.16
N GLY A 40 0.37 6.48 -10.09
CA GLY A 40 -0.77 5.74 -10.63
C GLY A 40 -0.32 4.85 -11.79
N SER A 41 -0.66 3.56 -11.78
CA SER A 41 -0.52 2.70 -12.94
C SER A 41 -1.88 2.44 -13.59
N PHE A 42 -1.86 2.35 -14.92
CA PHE A 42 -2.99 1.85 -15.68
C PHE A 42 -3.15 0.33 -15.52
N CYS A 43 -4.30 -0.17 -15.96
CA CYS A 43 -4.70 -1.57 -15.82
C CYS A 43 -3.56 -2.52 -16.23
N THR A 44 -3.08 -3.29 -15.27
CA THR A 44 -2.00 -4.29 -15.46
C THR A 44 -2.53 -5.60 -16.05
N GLY A 45 -3.84 -5.71 -16.30
CA GLY A 45 -4.51 -6.94 -16.70
C GLY A 45 -4.57 -8.00 -15.58
N LYS A 46 -4.06 -7.70 -14.38
CA LYS A 46 -4.06 -8.60 -13.22
C LYS A 46 -5.05 -8.17 -12.14
N CYS A 47 -6.23 -7.74 -12.57
CA CYS A 47 -7.31 -7.37 -11.68
C CYS A 47 -7.76 -8.59 -10.86
N ASN A 48 -7.65 -8.51 -9.53
CA ASN A 48 -8.13 -9.58 -8.66
C ASN A 48 -9.63 -9.47 -8.37
N ARG A 49 -10.26 -10.58 -7.99
CA ARG A 49 -11.69 -10.64 -7.64
C ARG A 49 -12.03 -9.78 -6.41
N GLU A 50 -11.07 -9.54 -5.52
CA GLU A 50 -11.19 -8.68 -4.33
C GLU A 50 -9.94 -7.80 -4.15
N GLY A 51 -10.13 -6.59 -3.63
CA GLY A 51 -9.05 -5.62 -3.34
C GLY A 51 -8.41 -4.94 -4.56
N VAL A 52 -7.50 -4.01 -4.27
CA VAL A 52 -6.77 -3.19 -5.26
C VAL A 52 -5.45 -3.87 -5.59
N THR A 53 -4.97 -3.65 -6.81
CA THR A 53 -3.63 -4.10 -7.24
C THR A 53 -2.64 -2.97 -7.09
N VAL A 54 -1.51 -3.24 -6.45
CA VAL A 54 -0.39 -2.31 -6.32
C VAL A 54 0.88 -2.99 -6.79
N ILE A 55 1.82 -2.21 -7.32
CA ILE A 55 3.13 -2.68 -7.74
C ILE A 55 4.16 -1.97 -6.87
N ILE A 56 5.07 -2.69 -6.25
CA ILE A 56 6.17 -2.14 -5.47
C ILE A 56 7.46 -2.62 -6.10
N ASP A 57 8.28 -1.70 -6.62
CA ASP A 57 9.58 -2.03 -7.24
C ASP A 57 9.46 -3.23 -8.22
N ASP A 58 8.51 -3.14 -9.17
CA ASP A 58 8.16 -4.16 -10.17
C ASP A 58 7.52 -5.46 -9.63
N VAL A 59 7.30 -5.58 -8.32
CA VAL A 59 6.59 -6.71 -7.70
C VAL A 59 5.09 -6.42 -7.60
N ILE A 60 4.28 -7.32 -8.15
CA ILE A 60 2.82 -7.16 -8.17
C ILE A 60 2.20 -7.73 -6.88
N HIS A 61 1.52 -6.88 -6.12
CA HIS A 61 0.72 -7.24 -4.97
C HIS A 61 -0.77 -7.04 -5.28
N THR A 62 -1.55 -8.11 -5.14
CA THR A 62 -2.99 -8.09 -5.39
C THR A 62 -3.77 -8.34 -4.11
N GLY A 63 -4.99 -7.78 -4.02
CA GLY A 63 -5.85 -8.02 -2.87
C GLY A 63 -5.64 -7.04 -1.73
N LEU A 64 -5.05 -5.87 -2.01
CA LEU A 64 -4.88 -4.84 -1.00
C LEU A 64 -6.25 -4.23 -0.66
N THR A 65 -6.63 -4.35 0.60
CA THR A 65 -7.85 -3.77 1.17
C THR A 65 -7.48 -2.72 2.21
N PRO A 66 -8.36 -1.74 2.48
CA PRO A 66 -8.16 -0.77 3.56
C PRO A 66 -7.89 -1.43 4.92
N GLN A 67 -8.45 -2.61 5.17
CA GLN A 67 -8.30 -3.33 6.44
C GLN A 67 -6.90 -3.91 6.63
N HIS A 68 -6.27 -4.40 5.55
CA HIS A 68 -4.91 -4.96 5.59
C HIS A 68 -3.85 -3.96 5.11
N PHE A 69 -4.24 -2.72 4.81
CA PHE A 69 -3.35 -1.69 4.31
C PHE A 69 -2.21 -1.38 5.28
N ALA A 70 -2.50 -1.26 6.58
CA ALA A 70 -1.51 -0.92 7.59
C ALA A 70 -0.41 -1.99 7.69
N ASP A 71 -0.80 -3.27 7.75
CA ASP A 71 0.13 -4.41 7.80
C ASP A 71 0.98 -4.49 6.53
N PHE A 72 0.33 -4.33 5.37
CA PHE A 72 1.01 -4.28 4.07
C PHE A 72 2.03 -3.14 4.00
N PHE A 73 1.63 -1.93 4.40
CA PHE A 73 2.53 -0.77 4.38
C PHE A 73 3.72 -0.96 5.31
N GLN A 74 3.47 -1.46 6.52
CA GLN A 74 4.53 -1.67 7.49
C GLN A 74 5.53 -2.72 7.00
N LYS A 75 5.04 -3.84 6.44
CA LYS A 75 5.91 -4.93 6.01
C LYS A 75 6.64 -4.66 4.70
N GLU A 76 5.95 -4.11 3.71
CA GLU A 76 6.51 -3.95 2.36
C GLU A 76 7.19 -2.60 2.15
N VAL A 77 6.87 -1.58 2.96
CA VAL A 77 7.45 -0.22 2.86
C VAL A 77 8.34 0.07 4.06
N TYR A 78 7.80 0.02 5.26
CA TYR A 78 8.49 0.50 6.47
C TYR A 78 9.67 -0.41 6.86
N ASP A 79 9.47 -1.72 6.90
CA ASP A 79 10.51 -2.70 7.26
C ASP A 79 11.68 -2.68 6.26
N VAL A 80 11.37 -2.48 4.98
CA VAL A 80 12.36 -2.38 3.89
C VAL A 80 13.21 -1.12 4.01
N LEU A 81 12.59 0.03 4.32
CA LEU A 81 13.29 1.31 4.46
C LEU A 81 13.98 1.47 5.82
N CYS A 82 13.46 0.83 6.87
CA CYS A 82 13.98 0.92 8.22
C CYS A 82 14.22 -0.49 8.83
N PRO A 83 15.25 -1.23 8.38
CA PRO A 83 15.54 -2.60 8.82
C PRO A 83 16.00 -2.73 10.29
N GLY A 84 15.92 -1.66 11.08
CA GLY A 84 16.37 -1.59 12.47
C GLY A 84 15.24 -1.34 13.49
N ASN A 85 14.00 -1.10 13.07
CA ASN A 85 12.91 -0.80 13.98
C ASN A 85 11.95 -1.98 14.10
N ASN A 86 12.26 -2.90 15.01
CA ASN A 86 11.34 -3.95 15.47
C ASN A 86 10.25 -3.31 16.34
N GLY A 87 9.38 -2.53 15.70
CA GLY A 87 8.26 -1.83 16.30
C GLY A 87 7.03 -2.73 16.31
N ASN A 88 6.88 -3.48 17.40
CA ASN A 88 5.66 -4.13 17.85
C ASN A 88 4.42 -3.23 17.62
N GLY A 89 3.66 -3.51 16.56
CA GLY A 89 2.41 -2.84 16.21
C GLY A 89 1.23 -3.78 16.41
N THR A 90 0.92 -4.02 17.68
CA THR A 90 -0.29 -4.66 18.22
C THR A 90 -1.45 -4.83 17.23
N HIS A 91 -1.70 -6.07 16.79
CA HIS A 91 -3.05 -6.47 16.42
C HIS A 91 -3.91 -6.30 17.69
N GLY A 92 -4.85 -5.36 17.63
CA GLY A 92 -5.61 -4.95 18.80
C GLY A 92 -6.49 -6.06 19.35
N GLU A 93 -6.47 -6.24 20.66
CA GLU A 93 -7.60 -6.77 21.42
C GLU A 93 -7.89 -5.81 22.58
N ARG A 94 -8.84 -4.90 22.33
CA ARG A 94 -9.61 -4.26 23.40
C ARG A 94 -10.50 -5.33 24.03
N LYS A 95 -10.17 -5.79 25.24
CA LYS A 95 -11.12 -6.18 26.30
C LYS A 95 -10.51 -5.95 27.67
#